data_AF-A0A351A3M7-F1
#
_entry.id   AF-A0A351A3M7-F1
#
_cell.length_a   1.000
_cell.length_b   1.000
_cell.length_c   1.000
_cell.angle_alpha   90.00
_cell.angle_beta   90.00
_cell.angle_gamma   90.00
#
_symmetry.space_group_name_H-M   'P 1'
#
loop_
_entity.id
_entity.type
_entity.pdbx_description
1 polymer ?
#
loop_
_entity_poly.entity_id
_entity_poly.type
_entity_poly.pdbx_seq_one_letter_code
_entity_poly.pdbx_strand_id
1 'polypeptide(L)'
;MAAFQYRALDAGGREQRGVIEADSARAARSALRERGLAPLEVNGIGRQHANTAMRARLPASVLTLMSRQWATLLASGLTVEQSLAALIEQADTEPVRRVLAGVRSEIVGGLSLAAALERFPAQ
;
A
#
# COMPACT_ATOMS: atom_id res chain seq x y z
N MET A 1 16.47 -3.00 -4.70
CA MET A 1 16.43 -3.57 -3.34
C MET A 1 15.90 -2.52 -2.37
N ALA A 2 14.89 -2.87 -1.58
CA ALA A 2 14.29 -2.00 -0.57
C ALA A 2 14.39 -2.66 0.80
N ALA A 3 14.64 -1.87 1.84
CA ALA A 3 14.64 -2.36 3.22
C ALA A 3 13.20 -2.45 3.75
N PHE A 4 12.88 -3.56 4.41
CA PHE A 4 11.59 -3.83 5.06
C PHE A 4 11.82 -4.17 6.53
N GLN A 5 11.16 -3.46 7.44
CA GLN A 5 11.06 -3.82 8.84
C GLN A 5 10.04 -4.94 8.96
N TYR A 6 10.38 -5.99 9.70
CA TYR A 6 9.48 -7.10 9.92
C TYR A 6 9.28 -7.36 11.41
N ARG A 7 8.11 -7.91 11.72
CA ARG A 7 7.79 -8.60 12.97
C ARG A 7 7.42 -10.02 12.58
N ALA A 8 8.14 -11.00 13.08
CA ALA A 8 7.91 -12.41 12.74
C ALA A 8 8.00 -13.27 14.00
N LEU A 9 7.30 -14.39 14.02
CA LEU A 9 7.31 -15.36 15.09
C LEU A 9 8.32 -16.46 14.77
N ASP A 10 9.18 -16.80 15.71
CA ASP A 10 10.02 -17.99 15.63
C ASP A 10 9.20 -19.26 15.92
N ALA A 11 9.72 -20.43 15.56
CA ALA A 11 9.13 -21.74 15.87
C ALA A 11 8.90 -21.94 17.38
N GLY A 12 9.69 -21.26 18.22
CA GLY A 12 9.53 -21.24 19.68
C GLY A 12 8.51 -20.23 20.22
N GLY A 13 7.71 -19.58 19.36
CA GLY A 13 6.69 -18.61 19.77
C GLY A 13 7.23 -17.23 20.15
N ARG A 14 8.52 -16.97 19.93
CA ARG A 14 9.16 -15.69 20.25
C ARG A 14 9.04 -14.72 19.08
N GLU A 15 8.58 -13.51 19.36
CA GLU A 15 8.57 -12.44 18.36
C GLU A 15 9.97 -11.90 18.11
N GLN A 16 10.39 -11.92 16.85
CA GLN A 16 11.61 -11.29 16.36
C GLN A 16 11.26 -10.09 15.50
N ARG A 17 11.97 -8.98 15.75
CA ARG A 17 11.86 -7.74 14.99
C ARG A 17 13.20 -7.44 14.34
N GLY A 18 13.19 -7.08 13.06
CA GLY A 18 14.41 -6.81 12.34
C GLY A 18 14.15 -6.09 11.03
N VAL A 19 15.22 -5.91 10.26
CA VAL A 19 15.18 -5.35 8.91
C VAL A 19 15.63 -6.43 7.94
N ILE A 20 14.93 -6.55 6.82
CA ILE A 20 15.28 -7.43 5.71
C ILE A 20 15.27 -6.65 4.41
N GLU A 21 16.27 -6.85 3.57
CA GLU A 21 16.28 -6.29 2.22
C GLU A 21 15.59 -7.26 1.26
N ALA A 22 14.67 -6.73 0.47
CA ALA A 22 13.95 -7.51 -0.53
C ALA A 22 13.53 -6.62 -1.70
N ASP A 23 13.18 -7.24 -2.82
CA ASP A 23 12.68 -6.51 -4.00
C ASP A 23 11.19 -6.16 -3.90
N SER A 24 10.45 -6.80 -2.98
CA SER A 24 9.05 -6.48 -2.68
C SER A 24 8.64 -6.97 -1.30
N ALA A 25 7.50 -6.48 -0.76
CA ALA A 25 6.95 -6.97 0.51
C ALA A 25 6.63 -8.48 0.45
N ARG A 26 6.22 -8.99 -0.73
CA ARG A 26 6.00 -10.42 -0.95
C ARG A 26 7.31 -11.21 -0.89
N ALA A 27 8.37 -10.70 -1.51
CA ALA A 27 9.70 -11.29 -1.44
C ALA A 27 10.25 -11.26 0.00
N ALA A 28 10.05 -10.17 0.75
CA ALA A 28 10.42 -10.08 2.16
C ALA A 28 9.71 -11.15 3.02
N ARG A 29 8.40 -11.37 2.81
CA ARG A 29 7.66 -12.45 3.51
C ARG A 29 8.16 -13.85 3.15
N SER A 30 8.50 -14.10 1.88
CA SER A 30 9.08 -15.39 1.45
C SER A 30 10.43 -15.63 2.14
N ALA A 31 11.31 -14.63 2.11
CA ALA A 31 12.62 -14.70 2.73
C ALA A 31 12.55 -14.90 4.26
N LEU A 32 11.52 -14.38 4.93
CA LEU A 32 11.28 -14.66 6.36
C LEU A 32 10.85 -16.12 6.59
N ARG A 33 9.94 -16.65 5.76
CA ARG A 33 9.51 -18.05 5.84
C ARG A 33 10.66 -19.02 5.58
N GLU A 34 11.54 -18.73 4.62
CA GLU A 34 12.74 -19.51 4.33
C GLU A 34 13.72 -19.54 5.52
N ARG A 35 13.72 -18.49 6.35
CA ARG A 35 14.49 -18.42 7.60
C ARG A 35 13.82 -19.12 8.79
N GLY A 36 12.68 -19.80 8.57
CA GLY A 36 11.90 -20.44 9.63
C GLY A 36 11.10 -19.46 10.50
N LEU A 37 10.97 -18.21 10.06
CA LEU A 37 10.22 -17.16 10.76
C LEU A 37 8.84 -16.99 10.12
N ALA A 38 7.78 -17.02 10.92
CA ALA A 38 6.41 -16.76 10.48
C ALA A 38 6.15 -15.24 10.48
N PRO A 39 6.05 -14.57 9.32
CA PRO A 39 5.86 -13.12 9.27
C PRO A 39 4.49 -12.71 9.81
N LEU A 40 4.47 -11.86 10.84
CA LEU A 40 3.28 -11.21 11.39
C LEU A 40 3.03 -9.87 10.70
N GLU A 41 4.08 -9.05 10.58
CA GLU A 41 4.03 -7.74 9.93
C GLU A 41 5.29 -7.52 9.09
N VAL A 42 5.16 -6.87 7.93
CA VAL A 42 6.28 -6.49 7.06
C VAL A 42 6.00 -5.12 6.46
N ASN A 43 6.76 -4.11 6.89
CA ASN A 43 6.60 -2.70 6.54
C ASN A 43 7.86 -2.19 5.83
N GLY A 44 7.74 -1.43 4.74
CA GLY A 44 8.90 -0.86 4.04
C GLY A 44 9.56 0.28 4.83
N ILE A 45 10.88 0.25 5.02
CA ILE A 45 11.66 1.28 5.74
C ILE A 45 12.02 2.47 4.82
N GLY A 46 11.94 2.30 3.50
CA GLY A 46 12.28 3.34 2.51
C GLY A 46 11.13 4.25 2.07
N ARG A 47 9.91 4.00 2.53
CA ARG A 47 8.78 4.92 2.36
C ARG A 47 8.18 5.03 3.73
N GLN A 48 8.36 6.19 4.36
CA GLN A 48 7.53 6.63 5.48
C GLN A 48 6.08 6.39 5.06
N HIS A 49 5.54 5.21 5.36
CA HIS A 49 4.12 5.02 5.48
C HIS A 49 3.82 5.85 6.71
N ALA A 50 3.42 7.07 6.43
CA ALA A 50 2.81 7.98 7.35
C ALA A 50 1.66 7.21 7.99
N ASN A 51 1.98 6.49 9.06
CA ASN A 51 1.03 5.92 10.02
C ASN A 51 0.31 7.04 10.79
N THR A 52 0.61 8.29 10.48
CA THR A 52 -0.39 9.34 10.57
C THR A 52 -1.45 9.09 9.51
N ALA A 53 -2.47 8.33 9.94
CA ALA A 53 -3.87 8.52 9.58
C ALA A 53 -4.31 9.98 9.81
N MET A 54 -3.59 10.93 9.19
CA MET A 54 -4.09 12.25 8.97
C MET A 54 -5.19 12.05 7.96
N ARG A 55 -6.43 12.07 8.46
CA ARG A 55 -7.69 12.09 7.73
C ARG A 55 -7.69 13.28 6.79
N ALA A 56 -6.86 13.23 5.76
CA ALA A 56 -6.80 14.21 4.71
C ALA A 56 -8.07 14.00 3.90
N ARG A 57 -9.12 14.71 4.31
CA ARG A 57 -10.41 14.70 3.63
C ARG A 57 -10.20 15.36 2.28
N LEU A 58 -10.41 14.59 1.22
CA LEU A 58 -10.41 15.14 -0.13
C LEU A 58 -11.76 15.83 -0.38
N PRO A 59 -11.75 17.03 -1.00
CA PRO A 59 -13.00 17.67 -1.37
C PRO A 59 -13.75 16.83 -2.41
N ALA A 60 -15.08 16.89 -2.37
CA ALA A 60 -15.95 16.08 -3.23
C ALA A 60 -15.71 16.31 -4.73
N SER A 61 -15.33 17.54 -5.12
CA SER A 61 -14.97 17.88 -6.51
C SER A 61 -13.75 17.09 -7.00
N VAL A 62 -12.73 16.96 -6.15
CA VAL A 62 -11.51 16.19 -6.45
C VAL A 62 -11.83 14.69 -6.56
N LEU A 63 -12.62 14.15 -5.63
CA LEU A 63 -13.06 12.75 -5.69
C LEU A 63 -13.86 12.44 -6.97
N THR A 64 -14.73 13.37 -7.38
CA THR A 64 -15.54 13.23 -8.60
C THR A 64 -14.66 13.24 -9.86
N LEU A 65 -13.68 14.15 -9.92
CA LEU A 65 -12.75 14.23 -11.05
C LEU A 65 -11.90 12.96 -11.15
N MET A 66 -11.32 12.53 -10.02
CA MET A 66 -10.46 11.36 -9.96
C MET A 66 -11.19 10.07 -10.30
N SER A 67 -12.40 9.87 -9.77
CA SER A 67 -13.20 8.68 -10.08
C SER A 67 -13.55 8.60 -11.57
N ARG A 68 -13.80 9.75 -12.23
CA ARG A 68 -13.99 9.80 -13.68
C ARG A 68 -12.71 9.45 -14.44
N GLN A 69 -11.57 10.04 -14.08
CA GLN A 69 -10.28 9.74 -14.70
C GLN A 69 -9.94 8.25 -14.54
N TRP A 70 -10.19 7.71 -13.35
CA TRP A 70 -9.97 6.30 -13.07
C TRP A 70 -10.84 5.39 -13.94
N ALA A 71 -12.13 5.71 -14.06
CA ALA A 71 -13.05 4.97 -14.91
C ALA A 71 -12.58 4.95 -16.38
N THR A 72 -12.05 6.08 -16.89
CA THR A 72 -11.47 6.14 -18.25
C THR A 72 -10.25 5.23 -18.41
N LEU A 73 -9.34 5.24 -17.43
CA LEU A 73 -8.14 4.39 -17.45
C LEU A 73 -8.51 2.90 -17.38
N LEU A 74 -9.47 2.54 -16.54
CA LEU A 74 -9.98 1.16 -16.46
C LEU A 74 -10.67 0.75 -17.77
N ALA A 75 -11.45 1.66 -18.37
CA ALA A 75 -12.09 1.43 -19.66
C ALA A 75 -11.09 1.25 -20.81
N SER A 76 -9.88 1.82 -20.72
CA SER A 76 -8.80 1.61 -21.68
C SER A 76 -8.06 0.27 -21.49
N GLY A 77 -8.51 -0.58 -20.57
CA GLY A 77 -7.93 -1.91 -20.32
C GLY A 77 -6.73 -1.92 -19.38
N LEU A 78 -6.41 -0.79 -18.72
CA LEU A 78 -5.38 -0.78 -17.67
C LEU A 78 -5.85 -1.59 -16.47
N THR A 79 -4.92 -2.28 -15.82
CA THR A 79 -5.23 -2.96 -14.56
C THR A 79 -5.54 -1.94 -13.45
N VAL A 80 -6.21 -2.38 -12.39
CA VAL A 80 -6.48 -1.55 -11.20
C VAL A 80 -5.18 -0.96 -10.62
N GLU A 81 -4.11 -1.74 -10.63
CA GLU A 81 -2.80 -1.31 -10.12
C GLU A 81 -2.16 -0.24 -11.02
N GLN A 82 -2.16 -0.46 -12.35
CA GLN A 82 -1.58 0.48 -13.32
C GLN A 82 -2.35 1.79 -13.38
N SER A 83 -3.69 1.72 -13.35
CA SER A 83 -4.55 2.90 -13.36
C SER A 83 -4.38 3.73 -12.08
N LEU A 84 -4.22 3.11 -10.91
CA LEU A 84 -3.87 3.83 -9.68
C LEU A 84 -2.48 4.46 -9.75
N ALA A 85 -1.48 3.78 -10.34
CA ALA A 85 -0.16 4.36 -10.54
C ALA A 85 -0.22 5.61 -11.43
N ALA A 86 -0.98 5.56 -12.53
CA ALA A 86 -1.18 6.73 -13.39
C ALA A 86 -1.86 7.91 -12.66
N LEU A 87 -2.89 7.64 -11.85
CA LEU A 87 -3.56 8.69 -11.06
C LEU A 87 -2.66 9.32 -10.00
N ILE A 88 -1.71 8.56 -9.42
CA ILE A 88 -0.73 9.08 -8.46
C ILE A 88 0.20 10.08 -9.14
N GLU A 89 0.67 9.77 -10.36
CA GLU A 89 1.51 10.67 -11.17
C GLU A 89 0.74 11.93 -11.58
N GLN A 90 -0.55 11.80 -11.88
CA GLN A 90 -1.43 12.91 -12.26
C GLN A 90 -2.02 13.69 -11.07
N ALA A 91 -1.69 13.33 -9.83
CA ALA A 91 -2.26 13.97 -8.65
C ALA A 91 -1.76 15.40 -8.47
N ASP A 92 -2.69 16.37 -8.49
CA ASP A 92 -2.40 17.81 -8.34
C ASP A 92 -1.91 18.20 -6.94
N THR A 93 -2.26 17.43 -5.92
CA THR A 93 -1.95 17.77 -4.52
C THR A 93 -1.36 16.59 -3.76
N GLU A 94 -0.44 16.88 -2.85
CA GLU A 94 0.22 15.88 -2.02
C GLU A 94 -0.74 15.06 -1.13
N PRO A 95 -1.85 15.61 -0.60
CA PRO A 95 -2.86 14.81 0.08
C PRO A 95 -3.52 13.75 -0.82
N VAL A 96 -3.84 14.10 -2.06
CA VAL A 96 -4.43 13.18 -3.05
C VAL A 96 -3.46 12.05 -3.37
N ARG A 97 -2.21 12.42 -3.66
CA ARG A 97 -1.13 11.47 -3.96
C ARG A 97 -0.95 10.46 -2.83
N ARG A 98 -0.95 10.92 -1.58
CA ARG A 98 -0.82 10.06 -0.39
C ARG A 98 -1.96 9.07 -0.24
N VAL A 99 -3.21 9.51 -0.41
CA VAL A 99 -4.38 8.62 -0.32
C VAL A 99 -4.31 7.53 -1.39
N LEU A 100 -4.07 7.91 -2.65
CA LEU A 100 -3.96 6.93 -3.75
C LEU A 100 -2.79 5.97 -3.57
N ALA A 101 -1.63 6.46 -3.14
CA ALA A 101 -0.46 5.62 -2.87
C ALA A 101 -0.73 4.62 -1.74
N GLY A 102 -1.46 5.05 -0.71
CA GLY A 102 -1.94 4.19 0.36
C GLY A 102 -2.85 3.08 -0.17
N VAL A 103 -3.93 3.43 -0.88
CA VAL A 103 -4.86 2.46 -1.49
C VAL A 103 -4.13 1.46 -2.39
N ARG A 104 -3.20 1.93 -3.24
CA ARG A 104 -2.41 1.05 -4.11
C ARG A 104 -1.54 0.09 -3.30
N SER A 105 -0.91 0.55 -2.22
CA SER A 105 -0.09 -0.27 -1.34
C SER A 105 -0.88 -1.42 -0.72
N GLU A 106 -2.09 -1.13 -0.25
CA GLU A 106 -3.01 -2.13 0.33
C GLU A 106 -3.43 -3.20 -0.69
N ILE A 107 -3.76 -2.78 -1.92
CA ILE A 107 -4.13 -3.70 -3.01
C ILE A 107 -2.96 -4.58 -3.42
N VAL A 108 -1.77 -4.00 -3.60
CA VAL A 108 -0.54 -4.76 -3.88
C VAL A 108 -0.18 -5.69 -2.72
N GLY A 109 -0.56 -5.30 -1.50
CA GLY A 109 -0.47 -6.12 -0.29
C GLY A 109 -1.37 -7.35 -0.28
N GLY A 110 -2.37 -7.40 -1.17
CA GLY A 110 -3.29 -8.53 -1.35
C GLY A 110 -4.71 -8.27 -0.86
N LEU A 111 -5.05 -7.05 -0.42
CA LEU A 111 -6.42 -6.70 -0.07
C LEU A 111 -7.29 -6.50 -1.31
N SER A 112 -8.59 -6.76 -1.15
CA SER A 112 -9.57 -6.40 -2.16
C SER A 112 -9.64 -4.87 -2.28
N LEU A 113 -10.08 -4.39 -3.45
CA LEU A 113 -10.25 -2.96 -3.68
C LEU A 113 -11.21 -2.32 -2.65
N ALA A 114 -12.32 -2.99 -2.34
CA ALA A 114 -13.28 -2.51 -1.36
C ALA A 114 -12.65 -2.35 0.03
N ALA A 115 -11.94 -3.38 0.52
CA ALA A 115 -11.28 -3.34 1.82
C ALA A 115 -10.16 -2.29 1.87
N ALA A 116 -9.44 -2.09 0.76
CA ALA A 116 -8.43 -1.05 0.66
C ALA A 116 -9.05 0.36 0.75
N LEU A 117 -10.16 0.61 0.06
CA LEU A 117 -10.85 1.90 0.09
C LEU A 117 -11.48 2.20 1.47
N GLU A 118 -12.03 1.20 2.16
CA GLU A 118 -12.60 1.37 3.51
C GLU A 118 -11.57 1.87 4.54
N ARG A 119 -10.29 1.57 4.35
CA ARG A 119 -9.20 2.10 5.19
C ARG A 119 -8.98 3.62 5.01
N PHE A 120 -9.53 4.21 3.95
CA PHE A 120 -9.46 5.63 3.66
C PHE A 120 -10.89 6.21 3.69
N PRO A 121 -11.38 6.66 4.86
CA PRO A 121 -12.76 7.10 4.99
C PRO A 121 -13.01 8.34 4.12
N ALA A 122 -14.00 8.23 3.24
CA ALA A 122 -14.73 9.38 2.76
C ALA A 122 -15.79 9.72 3.82
N GLN A 123 -15.85 11.01 4.18
CA GLN A 123 -16.85 11.69 5.05
C GLN A 123 -16.37 12.14 6.44
#